data_AF-A0A1F4G9V5-F1
#
_entry.id   AF-A0A1F4G9V5-F1
#
_cell.length_a   1.000
_cell.length_b   1.000
_cell.length_c   1.000
_cell.angle_alpha   90.00
_cell.angle_beta   90.00
_cell.angle_gamma   90.00
#
_symmetry.space_group_name_H-M   'P 1'
#
loop_
_entity.id
_entity.type
_entity.pdbx_description
1 polymer ?
#
loop_
_entity_poly.entity_id
_entity_poly.type
_entity_poly.pdbx_seq_one_letter_code
_entity_poly.pdbx_strand_id
1 'polypeptide(L)'
;MKLRLLSLAAMAAFVGQAHALTPAQIDTARADGSLLEVTMSGATALSGTIGGLFTQNCKSGTQDIYLNDAALFSGETVNGNIIKAYSCELNATNDFGAAYANKKVLFQKSDQGGSGNGVFPVATNSQLPFLNVSAATCNATTKVCSTIAQKRPDGGVSDVSPIGFNPSANRPLSPIDFSANPDVSNSDFQQVQGVLQIIFGLAVSNELYTALQTDQATTGRPVVSKAVIASMLSNSYNPELGWAPLFRNAANINGKTQVNICRRVNGSGTQTSANRFWLEYGANGGALTPADNAGNSAFPNDFNNALPNADLILVYEGSTTGNVRDCLAKANDNGAFAIGHVSLENAETAKWKFAAIDGAIPSRDNAKRGFYDYVFESTVQVAKTGNSAAGRAFLVEFTKAAQKSTNLNALSAANQAGVMTLPTAADCPATFTFVAAGTAGETSVNKFCGRVTRPNPADLLTIVK
;
A
#
# COMPACT_ATOMS: atom_id res chain seq x y z
N MET A 1 -23.46 -14.10 74.93
CA MET A 1 -22.71 -13.68 73.71
C MET A 1 -23.75 -13.18 72.71
N LYS A 2 -24.09 -11.88 72.58
CA LYS A 2 -23.34 -10.68 72.13
C LYS A 2 -22.86 -10.75 70.66
N LEU A 3 -23.40 -9.79 69.88
CA LEU A 3 -23.01 -9.23 68.54
C LEU A 3 -23.34 -10.04 67.28
N ARG A 4 -23.63 -9.49 66.09
CA ARG A 4 -24.17 -8.23 65.50
C ARG A 4 -23.82 -8.34 63.98
N LEU A 5 -24.78 -7.99 63.10
CA LEU A 5 -24.63 -7.42 61.73
C LEU A 5 -23.48 -7.88 60.78
N LEU A 6 -23.82 -8.29 59.54
CA LEU A 6 -23.60 -7.48 58.31
C LEU A 6 -24.00 -8.24 57.03
N SER A 7 -24.77 -7.55 56.21
CA SER A 7 -25.05 -7.78 54.78
C SER A 7 -23.78 -7.79 53.92
N LEU A 8 -23.72 -8.66 52.90
CA LEU A 8 -23.01 -8.33 51.66
C LEU A 8 -23.78 -8.85 50.44
N ALA A 9 -24.21 -7.91 49.63
CA ALA A 9 -24.78 -8.12 48.32
C ALA A 9 -23.78 -8.86 47.42
N ALA A 10 -24.21 -9.95 46.82
CA ALA A 10 -23.55 -10.48 45.64
C ALA A 10 -23.87 -9.53 44.47
N MET A 11 -23.13 -8.43 44.37
CA MET A 11 -22.92 -7.81 43.07
C MET A 11 -22.16 -8.82 42.23
N ALA A 12 -22.90 -9.63 41.47
CA ALA A 12 -22.37 -10.22 40.27
C ALA A 12 -21.95 -9.03 39.40
N ALA A 13 -20.68 -8.66 39.48
CA ALA A 13 -20.05 -7.83 38.48
C ALA A 13 -20.26 -8.58 37.16
N PHE A 14 -21.22 -8.12 36.36
CA PHE A 14 -21.14 -8.30 34.93
C PHE A 14 -19.80 -7.70 34.55
N VAL A 15 -18.79 -8.56 34.45
CA VAL A 15 -17.55 -8.24 33.76
C VAL A 15 -18.03 -7.98 32.35
N GLY A 16 -18.30 -6.70 32.06
CA GLY A 16 -18.87 -6.27 30.80
C GLY A 16 -17.97 -6.82 29.73
N GLN A 17 -18.46 -7.80 28.97
CA GLN A 17 -17.73 -8.26 27.81
C GLN A 17 -17.61 -7.03 26.92
N ALA A 18 -16.37 -6.63 26.67
CA ALA A 18 -16.11 -5.48 25.84
C ALA A 18 -16.55 -5.88 24.42
N HIS A 19 -17.73 -5.43 24.01
CA HIS A 19 -18.28 -5.70 22.69
C HIS A 19 -17.76 -4.67 21.69
N ALA A 20 -17.72 -5.07 20.42
CA ALA A 20 -17.32 -4.19 19.34
C ALA A 20 -18.25 -2.99 19.21
N LEU A 21 -17.71 -1.84 18.79
CA LEU A 21 -18.48 -0.62 18.64
C LEU A 21 -19.45 -0.75 17.47
N THR A 22 -20.70 -1.08 17.79
CA THR A 22 -21.82 -1.10 16.85
C THR A 22 -22.07 0.28 16.22
N PRO A 23 -22.74 0.36 15.06
CA PRO A 23 -23.03 1.65 14.44
C PRO A 23 -23.81 2.61 15.35
N ALA A 24 -24.76 2.09 16.15
CA ALA A 24 -25.52 2.90 17.11
C ALA A 24 -24.66 3.43 18.27
N GLN A 25 -23.68 2.64 18.73
CA GLN A 25 -22.72 3.10 19.75
C GLN A 25 -21.75 4.14 19.19
N ILE A 26 -21.38 4.02 17.91
CA ILE A 26 -20.62 5.04 17.19
C ILE A 26 -21.43 6.34 17.11
N ASP A 27 -22.70 6.27 16.74
CA ASP A 27 -23.58 7.45 16.68
C ASP A 27 -23.73 8.12 18.05
N THR A 28 -23.90 7.32 19.11
CA THR A 28 -23.98 7.81 20.50
C THR A 28 -22.69 8.52 20.92
N ALA A 29 -21.54 7.86 20.70
CA ALA A 29 -20.23 8.41 21.04
C ALA A 29 -19.86 9.65 20.19
N ARG A 30 -20.41 9.75 18.98
CA ARG A 30 -20.27 10.95 18.15
C ARG A 30 -21.11 12.10 18.71
N ALA A 31 -22.36 11.83 19.09
CA ALA A 31 -23.28 12.83 19.63
C ALA A 31 -22.85 13.39 20.99
N ASP A 32 -22.21 12.58 21.84
CA ASP A 32 -21.68 13.01 23.13
C ASP A 32 -20.26 13.61 23.07
N GLY A 33 -19.64 13.64 21.88
CA GLY A 33 -18.28 14.16 21.66
C GLY A 33 -17.15 13.28 22.19
N SER A 34 -17.42 12.03 22.57
CA SER A 34 -16.42 11.08 23.09
C SER A 34 -15.69 10.26 22.02
N LEU A 35 -16.22 10.23 20.79
CA LEU A 35 -15.62 9.54 19.66
C LEU A 35 -14.49 10.36 19.01
N LEU A 36 -13.30 9.77 18.93
CA LEU A 36 -12.23 10.30 18.09
C LEU A 36 -12.43 9.78 16.65
N GLU A 37 -12.78 10.68 15.72
CA GLU A 37 -12.78 10.36 14.29
C GLU A 37 -11.46 10.79 13.65
N VAL A 38 -10.85 9.87 12.91
CA VAL A 38 -9.59 10.10 12.19
C VAL A 38 -9.77 9.68 10.74
N THR A 39 -9.39 10.54 9.80
CA THR A 39 -9.44 10.25 8.36
C THR A 39 -8.04 10.22 7.75
N MET A 40 -7.70 9.12 7.07
CA MET A 40 -6.46 8.97 6.32
C MET A 40 -6.77 8.58 4.87
N SER A 41 -6.12 9.22 3.90
CA SER A 41 -6.18 8.82 2.48
C SER A 41 -4.84 8.28 1.98
N GLY A 42 -4.85 7.50 0.90
CA GLY A 42 -3.65 7.25 0.11
C GLY A 42 -3.32 5.77 -0.12
N ALA A 43 -2.02 5.44 -0.08
CA ALA A 43 -1.41 4.18 -0.50
C ALA A 43 -2.28 2.92 -0.30
N THR A 44 -2.70 2.29 -1.40
CA THR A 44 -3.41 1.01 -1.40
C THR A 44 -2.49 -0.14 -0.97
N ALA A 45 -1.21 -0.12 -1.34
CA ALA A 45 -0.23 -1.15 -0.97
C ALA A 45 -0.05 -1.24 0.56
N LEU A 46 -0.28 -0.14 1.27
CA LEU A 46 -0.22 -0.08 2.72
C LEU A 46 -1.58 -0.23 3.42
N SER A 47 -2.65 -0.58 2.72
CA SER A 47 -3.99 -0.72 3.32
C SER A 47 -4.00 -1.72 4.48
N GLY A 48 -3.43 -2.91 4.26
CA GLY A 48 -3.31 -3.96 5.28
C GLY A 48 -2.38 -3.56 6.43
N THR A 49 -1.23 -2.97 6.12
CA THR A 49 -0.23 -2.53 7.10
C THR A 49 -0.79 -1.44 8.02
N ILE A 50 -1.39 -0.38 7.45
CA ILE A 50 -1.96 0.73 8.22
C ILE A 50 -3.15 0.25 9.07
N GLY A 51 -4.03 -0.58 8.52
CA GLY A 51 -5.11 -1.20 9.27
C GLY A 51 -4.60 -2.08 10.42
N GLY A 52 -3.57 -2.89 10.19
CA GLY A 52 -2.93 -3.73 11.20
C GLY A 52 -2.30 -2.92 12.34
N LEU A 53 -1.54 -1.86 12.00
CA LEU A 53 -0.91 -0.95 12.97
C LEU A 53 -1.94 -0.26 13.88
N PHE A 54 -3.11 0.09 13.35
CA PHE A 54 -4.21 0.59 14.16
C PHE A 54 -4.80 -0.52 15.03
N THR A 55 -5.18 -1.63 14.43
CA THR A 55 -6.00 -2.67 15.09
C THR A 55 -5.27 -3.46 16.16
N GLN A 56 -3.93 -3.60 16.08
CA GLN A 56 -3.12 -4.20 17.15
C GLN A 56 -3.19 -3.42 18.48
N ASN A 57 -3.62 -2.15 18.44
CA ASN A 57 -3.76 -1.29 19.62
C ASN A 57 -5.18 -1.30 20.19
N CYS A 58 -6.11 -2.04 19.56
CA CYS A 58 -7.49 -2.17 20.03
C CYS A 58 -7.59 -3.14 21.21
N LYS A 59 -8.51 -2.83 22.13
CA LYS A 59 -8.91 -3.73 23.20
C LYS A 59 -9.61 -4.95 22.62
N SER A 60 -9.21 -6.13 23.09
CA SER A 60 -9.77 -7.39 22.63
C SER A 60 -11.29 -7.40 22.77
N GLY A 61 -11.99 -7.88 21.73
CA GLY A 61 -13.45 -7.91 21.64
C GLY A 61 -14.12 -6.59 21.20
N THR A 62 -13.39 -5.47 21.15
CA THR A 62 -13.98 -4.15 20.82
C THR A 62 -13.87 -3.73 19.36
N GLN A 63 -13.19 -4.52 18.54
CA GLN A 63 -12.87 -4.18 17.16
C GLN A 63 -14.02 -4.53 16.21
N ASP A 64 -14.40 -3.58 15.37
CA ASP A 64 -15.21 -3.77 14.16
C ASP A 64 -14.49 -3.14 12.95
N ILE A 65 -14.68 -3.72 11.77
CA ILE A 65 -14.22 -3.16 10.49
C ILE A 65 -15.43 -2.98 9.59
N TYR A 66 -15.79 -1.72 9.33
CA TYR A 66 -16.84 -1.36 8.40
C TYR A 66 -16.28 -1.18 7.00
N LEU A 67 -17.00 -1.72 6.02
CA LEU A 67 -16.58 -1.84 4.63
C LEU A 67 -17.48 -0.96 3.75
N ASN A 68 -16.91 -0.33 2.72
CA ASN A 68 -17.75 0.24 1.67
C ASN A 68 -18.50 -0.86 0.91
N ASP A 69 -19.73 -0.57 0.51
CA ASP A 69 -20.39 -1.30 -0.55
C ASP A 69 -19.63 -1.12 -1.87
N ALA A 70 -19.41 -2.21 -2.62
CA ALA A 70 -18.78 -2.18 -3.94
C ALA A 70 -19.53 -1.26 -4.91
N ALA A 71 -20.87 -1.19 -4.81
CA ALA A 71 -21.70 -0.36 -5.68
C ALA A 71 -21.45 1.15 -5.53
N LEU A 72 -20.73 1.59 -4.48
CA LEU A 72 -20.37 2.99 -4.29
C LEU A 72 -19.26 3.47 -5.23
N PHE A 73 -18.52 2.56 -5.86
CA PHE A 73 -17.37 2.89 -6.70
C PHE A 73 -17.46 2.14 -8.01
N SER A 74 -17.41 2.89 -9.12
CA SER A 74 -17.48 2.29 -10.46
C SER A 74 -16.32 1.33 -10.69
N GLY A 75 -16.62 0.15 -11.26
CA GLY A 75 -15.64 -0.89 -11.54
C GLY A 75 -15.29 -1.80 -10.37
N GLU A 76 -15.86 -1.57 -9.18
CA GLU A 76 -15.63 -2.40 -8.00
C GLU A 76 -16.65 -3.54 -7.91
N THR A 77 -16.16 -4.71 -7.52
CA THR A 77 -16.98 -5.92 -7.35
C THR A 77 -16.88 -6.52 -5.94
N VAL A 78 -16.01 -5.94 -5.10
CA VAL A 78 -15.72 -6.45 -3.75
C VAL A 78 -15.93 -5.36 -2.72
N ASN A 79 -16.76 -5.66 -1.71
CA ASN A 79 -16.99 -4.76 -0.59
C ASN A 79 -15.69 -4.51 0.18
N GLY A 80 -15.47 -3.26 0.58
CA GLY A 80 -14.30 -2.85 1.35
C GLY A 80 -13.00 -2.75 0.54
N ASN A 81 -13.05 -2.81 -0.80
CA ASN A 81 -11.84 -2.67 -1.61
C ASN A 81 -11.28 -1.24 -1.61
N ILE A 82 -12.12 -0.22 -1.39
CA ILE A 82 -11.73 1.20 -1.50
C ILE A 82 -11.65 1.90 -0.15
N ILE A 83 -12.63 1.73 0.73
CA ILE A 83 -12.66 2.41 2.04
C ILE A 83 -12.97 1.40 3.13
N LYS A 84 -12.14 1.43 4.18
CA LYS A 84 -12.34 0.67 5.42
C LYS A 84 -12.36 1.63 6.60
N ALA A 85 -13.32 1.44 7.50
CA ALA A 85 -13.39 2.17 8.75
C ALA A 85 -13.24 1.20 9.92
N TYR A 86 -12.14 1.35 10.65
CA TYR A 86 -11.80 0.53 11.80
C TYR A 86 -12.31 1.25 13.05
N SER A 87 -13.14 0.58 13.84
CA SER A 87 -13.65 1.12 15.10
C SER A 87 -13.26 0.23 16.26
N CYS A 88 -12.76 0.82 17.33
CA CYS A 88 -12.52 0.11 18.59
C CYS A 88 -12.37 1.05 19.78
N GLU A 89 -12.33 0.47 20.98
CA GLU A 89 -11.73 1.12 22.15
C GLU A 89 -10.24 0.79 22.17
N LEU A 90 -9.38 1.80 22.27
CA LEU A 90 -7.94 1.58 22.37
C LEU A 90 -7.57 1.00 23.74
N ASN A 91 -6.55 0.14 23.77
CA ASN A 91 -5.99 -0.36 25.03
C ASN A 91 -5.51 0.78 25.93
N ALA A 92 -5.60 0.57 27.25
CA ALA A 92 -5.00 1.48 28.24
C ALA A 92 -3.49 1.64 27.99
N THR A 93 -2.82 0.56 27.62
CA THR A 93 -1.44 0.53 27.13
C THR A 93 -1.44 0.38 25.60
N ASN A 94 -1.47 1.50 24.89
CA ASN A 94 -1.39 1.56 23.43
C ASN A 94 -0.13 2.33 22.98
N ASP A 95 0.28 2.14 21.74
CA ASP A 95 1.46 2.78 21.14
C ASP A 95 1.29 4.25 20.79
N PHE A 96 0.05 4.76 20.80
CA PHE A 96 -0.26 6.15 20.45
C PHE A 96 -0.14 7.11 21.66
N GLY A 97 0.11 6.57 22.85
CA GLY A 97 0.37 7.32 24.07
C GLY A 97 -0.80 7.37 25.05
N ALA A 98 -0.49 7.75 26.29
CA ALA A 98 -1.44 7.72 27.41
C ALA A 98 -2.68 8.60 27.21
N ALA A 99 -2.58 9.66 26.40
CA ALA A 99 -3.70 10.53 26.07
C ALA A 99 -4.86 9.80 25.35
N TYR A 100 -4.57 8.67 24.71
CA TYR A 100 -5.55 7.87 23.96
C TYR A 100 -5.99 6.59 24.69
N ALA A 101 -5.58 6.40 25.94
CA ALA A 101 -5.99 5.25 26.75
C ALA A 101 -7.53 5.14 26.84
N ASN A 102 -8.07 3.96 26.51
CA ASN A 102 -9.51 3.64 26.53
C ASN A 102 -10.37 4.57 25.66
N LYS A 103 -9.79 5.29 24.69
CA LYS A 103 -10.55 6.14 23.78
C LYS A 103 -11.28 5.27 22.75
N LYS A 104 -12.55 5.63 22.48
CA LYS A 104 -13.30 5.11 21.32
C LYS A 104 -12.82 5.85 20.08
N VAL A 105 -12.36 5.10 19.09
CA VAL A 105 -11.80 5.65 17.85
C VAL A 105 -12.53 5.06 16.65
N LEU A 106 -12.84 5.92 15.68
CA LEU A 106 -13.23 5.53 14.33
C LEU A 106 -12.14 6.02 13.37
N PHE A 107 -11.22 5.11 13.02
CA PHE A 107 -10.14 5.37 12.07
C PHE A 107 -10.58 4.94 10.67
N GLN A 108 -10.71 5.89 9.75
CA GLN A 108 -11.11 5.62 8.38
C GLN A 108 -9.93 5.76 7.43
N LYS A 109 -9.72 4.74 6.60
CA LYS A 109 -8.72 4.77 5.54
C LYS A 109 -9.40 4.68 4.17
N SER A 110 -9.15 5.67 3.32
CA SER A 110 -9.55 5.66 1.91
C SER A 110 -8.34 5.34 1.02
N ASP A 111 -8.45 4.27 0.24
CA ASP A 111 -7.45 3.83 -0.73
C ASP A 111 -7.71 4.42 -2.14
N GLN A 112 -8.78 5.21 -2.30
CA GLN A 112 -9.22 5.71 -3.59
C GLN A 112 -8.14 6.59 -4.24
N GLY A 113 -7.76 6.24 -5.48
CA GLY A 113 -6.72 6.91 -6.28
C GLY A 113 -5.31 6.87 -5.70
N GLY A 114 -5.08 6.06 -4.66
CA GLY A 114 -3.75 5.72 -4.16
C GLY A 114 -2.97 6.88 -3.54
N SER A 115 -1.66 6.70 -3.44
CA SER A 115 -0.72 7.55 -2.71
C SER A 115 -0.76 9.04 -3.08
N GLY A 116 -1.03 9.38 -4.34
CA GLY A 116 -1.23 10.75 -4.79
C GLY A 116 -2.40 11.44 -4.08
N ASN A 117 -3.47 10.71 -3.77
CA ASN A 117 -4.57 11.22 -2.94
C ASN A 117 -4.27 11.19 -1.43
N GLY A 118 -3.21 10.51 -1.02
CA GLY A 118 -2.58 10.72 0.28
C GLY A 118 -1.72 11.99 0.33
N VAL A 119 -1.42 12.61 -0.83
CA VAL A 119 -0.50 13.75 -0.94
C VAL A 119 -1.27 15.04 -1.27
N PHE A 120 -1.88 15.11 -2.45
CA PHE A 120 -2.48 16.35 -2.94
C PHE A 120 -3.67 16.82 -2.10
N PRO A 121 -4.71 16.01 -1.83
CA PRO A 121 -5.82 16.42 -0.97
C PRO A 121 -5.40 16.85 0.44
N VAL A 122 -4.32 16.26 0.95
CA VAL A 122 -3.76 16.59 2.27
C VAL A 122 -3.03 17.93 2.23
N ALA A 123 -2.27 18.22 1.16
CA ALA A 123 -1.60 19.50 0.95
C ALA A 123 -2.58 20.64 0.65
N THR A 124 -3.59 20.38 -0.18
CA THR A 124 -4.53 21.39 -0.68
C THR A 124 -5.81 21.50 0.12
N ASN A 125 -5.96 20.70 1.19
CA ASN A 125 -7.16 20.67 2.04
C ASN A 125 -8.45 20.34 1.26
N SER A 126 -8.33 19.48 0.25
CA SER A 126 -9.46 19.02 -0.58
C SER A 126 -10.23 17.89 0.12
N GLN A 127 -11.54 17.82 -0.12
CA GLN A 127 -12.38 16.75 0.41
C GLN A 127 -12.24 15.48 -0.44
N LEU A 128 -12.27 14.34 0.24
CA LEU A 128 -12.36 13.01 -0.36
C LEU A 128 -13.54 12.25 0.26
N PRO A 129 -14.07 11.23 -0.42
CA PRO A 129 -15.09 10.39 0.16
C PRO A 129 -14.51 9.48 1.26
N PHE A 130 -15.24 9.41 2.36
CA PHE A 130 -15.05 8.51 3.50
C PHE A 130 -16.38 7.84 3.83
N LEU A 131 -16.37 6.76 4.62
CA LEU A 131 -17.61 6.10 5.00
C LEU A 131 -18.43 6.96 5.96
N ASN A 132 -19.72 7.05 5.68
CA ASN A 132 -20.66 7.50 6.68
C ASN A 132 -20.99 6.30 7.59
N VAL A 133 -20.27 6.15 8.69
CA VAL A 133 -20.46 5.04 9.63
C VAL A 133 -21.51 5.42 10.67
N SER A 134 -22.74 4.96 10.45
CA SER A 134 -23.90 5.18 11.31
C SER A 134 -24.89 4.01 11.24
N ALA A 135 -25.80 3.91 12.22
CA ALA A 135 -26.87 2.91 12.22
C ALA A 135 -27.84 3.06 11.03
N ALA A 136 -27.95 4.26 10.47
CA ALA A 136 -28.81 4.53 9.31
C ALA A 136 -28.20 4.04 7.99
N THR A 137 -26.88 3.85 7.94
CA THR A 137 -26.13 3.68 6.68
C THR A 137 -25.31 2.40 6.63
N CYS A 138 -25.10 1.75 7.77
CA CYS A 138 -24.32 0.53 7.88
C CYS A 138 -25.14 -0.61 8.45
N ASN A 139 -25.04 -1.77 7.80
CA ASN A 139 -25.61 -3.00 8.33
C ASN A 139 -24.75 -3.49 9.50
N ALA A 140 -25.37 -3.66 10.67
CA ALA A 140 -24.66 -4.06 11.90
C ALA A 140 -24.08 -5.49 11.85
N THR A 141 -24.62 -6.35 10.99
CA THR A 141 -24.20 -7.77 10.84
C THR A 141 -23.13 -7.91 9.78
N THR A 142 -23.38 -7.43 8.57
CA THR A 142 -22.43 -7.55 7.45
C THR A 142 -21.31 -6.51 7.52
N LYS A 143 -21.49 -5.46 8.35
CA LYS A 143 -20.60 -4.31 8.49
C LYS A 143 -20.39 -3.53 7.18
N VAL A 144 -21.25 -3.73 6.19
CA VAL A 144 -21.22 -2.99 4.93
C VAL A 144 -22.01 -1.69 5.08
N CYS A 145 -21.41 -0.59 4.65
CA CYS A 145 -21.99 0.74 4.64
C CYS A 145 -22.31 1.18 3.21
N SER A 146 -23.53 1.68 3.00
CA SER A 146 -24.09 2.00 1.67
C SER A 146 -23.98 3.48 1.29
N THR A 147 -23.32 4.32 2.11
CA THR A 147 -23.17 5.75 1.80
C THR A 147 -21.80 6.28 2.21
N ILE A 148 -21.40 7.37 1.55
CA ILE A 148 -20.16 8.10 1.77
C ILE A 148 -20.44 9.54 2.22
N ALA A 149 -19.47 10.14 2.90
CA ALA A 149 -19.44 11.54 3.26
C ALA A 149 -18.13 12.17 2.77
N GLN A 150 -18.21 13.40 2.26
CA GLN A 150 -17.03 14.17 1.85
C GLN A 150 -16.34 14.75 3.09
N LYS A 151 -15.13 14.27 3.39
CA LYS A 151 -14.32 14.74 4.52
C LYS A 151 -12.93 15.14 4.04
N ARG A 152 -12.32 16.11 4.71
CA ARG A 152 -10.90 16.42 4.55
C ARG A 152 -10.09 15.31 5.23
N PRO A 153 -9.03 14.77 4.63
CA PRO A 153 -8.16 13.85 5.35
C PRO A 153 -7.42 14.59 6.48
N ASP A 154 -7.34 14.01 7.68
CA ASP A 154 -6.44 14.47 8.74
C ASP A 154 -4.97 14.25 8.36
N GLY A 155 -4.73 13.28 7.49
CA GLY A 155 -3.43 13.04 6.88
C GLY A 155 -3.54 12.02 5.75
N GLY A 156 -2.39 11.66 5.21
CA GLY A 156 -2.31 10.67 4.17
C GLY A 156 -1.06 9.82 4.27
N VAL A 157 -1.10 8.70 3.59
CA VAL A 157 -0.01 7.75 3.48
C VAL A 157 0.37 7.58 2.03
N SER A 158 1.67 7.50 1.76
CA SER A 158 2.20 7.37 0.42
C SER A 158 3.33 6.36 0.38
N ASP A 159 3.39 5.57 -0.70
CA ASP A 159 4.49 4.61 -0.93
C ASP A 159 5.85 5.29 -1.10
N VAL A 160 5.84 6.59 -1.41
CA VAL A 160 6.99 7.44 -1.73
C VAL A 160 6.78 8.85 -1.17
N SER A 161 7.83 9.68 -1.05
CA SER A 161 7.68 11.08 -0.64
C SER A 161 6.69 11.90 -1.51
N PRO A 162 5.98 12.89 -0.93
CA PRO A 162 5.07 13.79 -1.64
C PRO A 162 5.62 14.37 -2.95
N ILE A 163 6.88 14.78 -2.96
CA ILE A 163 7.53 15.43 -4.12
C ILE A 163 7.64 14.46 -5.31
N GLY A 164 7.65 13.15 -5.06
CA GLY A 164 7.65 12.13 -6.12
C GLY A 164 6.45 12.21 -7.06
N PHE A 165 5.36 12.88 -6.66
CA PHE A 165 4.17 13.07 -7.49
C PHE A 165 4.16 14.36 -8.30
N ASN A 166 5.15 15.23 -8.19
CA ASN A 166 5.23 16.46 -8.99
C ASN A 166 5.37 16.20 -10.51
N PRO A 167 6.12 15.19 -10.98
CA PRO A 167 6.13 14.82 -12.40
C PRO A 167 4.72 14.44 -12.90
N SER A 168 4.35 14.93 -14.09
CA SER A 168 2.98 14.84 -14.60
C SER A 168 2.44 13.42 -14.69
N ALA A 169 3.24 12.45 -15.14
CA ALA A 169 2.82 11.05 -15.23
C ALA A 169 2.67 10.34 -13.86
N ASN A 170 2.99 11.02 -12.76
CA ASN A 170 2.76 10.52 -11.41
C ASN A 170 1.53 11.17 -10.76
N ARG A 171 1.03 12.30 -11.26
CA ARG A 171 -0.04 13.08 -10.61
C ARG A 171 -1.38 12.36 -10.61
N PRO A 172 -2.15 12.37 -9.50
CA PRO A 172 -3.47 11.76 -9.46
C PRO A 172 -4.44 12.45 -10.42
N LEU A 173 -5.20 11.64 -11.15
CA LEU A 173 -6.26 12.08 -12.06
C LEU A 173 -7.68 11.76 -11.54
N SER A 174 -7.77 11.01 -10.43
CA SER A 174 -9.04 10.51 -9.88
C SER A 174 -8.92 10.29 -8.37
N PRO A 175 -9.99 10.55 -7.57
CA PRO A 175 -11.28 11.09 -8.00
C PRO A 175 -11.24 12.60 -8.28
N ILE A 176 -10.11 13.24 -7.98
CA ILE A 176 -9.83 14.64 -8.30
C ILE A 176 -8.65 14.66 -9.26
N ASP A 177 -8.77 15.45 -10.32
CA ASP A 177 -7.68 15.69 -11.26
C ASP A 177 -6.75 16.79 -10.71
N PHE A 178 -5.52 16.40 -10.38
CA PHE A 178 -4.47 17.31 -9.93
C PHE A 178 -3.38 17.54 -10.99
N SER A 179 -3.61 17.15 -12.25
CA SER A 179 -2.64 17.31 -13.33
C SER A 179 -2.18 18.75 -13.54
N ALA A 180 -3.07 19.73 -13.31
CA ALA A 180 -2.79 21.16 -13.46
C ALA A 180 -2.42 21.89 -12.14
N ASN A 181 -2.37 21.20 -11.01
CA ASN A 181 -2.05 21.84 -9.73
C ASN A 181 -0.59 22.31 -9.63
N PRO A 182 -0.28 23.28 -8.76
CA PRO A 182 1.10 23.56 -8.39
C PRO A 182 1.78 22.31 -7.81
N ASP A 183 3.10 22.24 -7.96
CA ASP A 183 3.93 21.25 -7.29
C ASP A 183 3.74 21.31 -5.77
N VAL A 184 3.70 20.16 -5.13
CA VAL A 184 3.66 20.06 -3.68
C VAL A 184 5.07 20.07 -3.10
N SER A 185 5.19 20.58 -1.88
CA SER A 185 6.40 20.62 -1.07
C SER A 185 6.13 20.08 0.33
N ASN A 186 7.19 19.70 1.05
CA ASN A 186 7.04 19.29 2.45
C ASN A 186 6.46 20.40 3.34
N SER A 187 6.63 21.66 2.94
CA SER A 187 6.11 22.80 3.68
C SER A 187 4.59 22.92 3.62
N ASP A 188 3.90 22.21 2.71
CA ASP A 188 2.44 22.23 2.60
C ASP A 188 1.75 21.40 3.68
N PHE A 189 2.52 20.59 4.42
CA PHE A 189 2.03 19.69 5.46
C PHE A 189 2.39 20.23 6.86
N GLN A 190 1.68 19.76 7.88
CA GLN A 190 2.10 19.94 9.27
C GLN A 190 3.35 19.10 9.56
N GLN A 191 3.39 17.90 8.97
CA GLN A 191 4.49 16.95 9.09
C GLN A 191 4.53 16.09 7.83
N VAL A 192 5.73 15.77 7.35
CA VAL A 192 6.00 14.67 6.43
C VAL A 192 7.06 13.81 7.07
N GLN A 193 6.80 12.51 7.23
CA GLN A 193 7.70 11.62 7.94
C GLN A 193 7.74 10.26 7.27
N GLY A 194 8.96 9.77 7.00
CA GLY A 194 9.16 8.37 6.63
C GLY A 194 8.72 7.44 7.76
N VAL A 195 7.96 6.40 7.42
CA VAL A 195 7.43 5.44 8.40
C VAL A 195 8.01 4.05 8.27
N LEU A 196 8.16 3.54 7.04
CA LEU A 196 8.68 2.20 6.77
C LEU A 196 9.18 2.15 5.33
N GLN A 197 9.85 1.07 4.96
CA GLN A 197 10.17 0.80 3.56
C GLN A 197 9.28 -0.31 3.01
N ILE A 198 8.77 -0.11 1.80
CA ILE A 198 8.05 -1.13 1.02
C ILE A 198 9.02 -1.73 0.02
N ILE A 199 8.94 -3.06 -0.11
CA ILE A 199 9.69 -3.82 -1.10
C ILE A 199 8.75 -4.14 -2.26
N PHE A 200 9.15 -3.74 -3.46
CA PHE A 200 8.41 -3.99 -4.70
C PHE A 200 9.08 -5.08 -5.52
N GLY A 201 8.31 -5.75 -6.38
CA GLY A 201 8.79 -6.78 -7.29
C GLY A 201 8.29 -6.55 -8.71
N LEU A 202 9.05 -7.04 -9.68
CA LEU A 202 8.54 -7.26 -11.02
C LEU A 202 7.72 -8.56 -11.00
N ALA A 203 6.40 -8.43 -11.05
CA ALA A 203 5.49 -9.55 -11.22
C ALA A 203 5.38 -9.89 -12.71
N VAL A 204 5.40 -11.17 -13.03
CA VAL A 204 5.25 -11.70 -14.38
C VAL A 204 4.16 -12.77 -14.39
N SER A 205 3.44 -12.93 -15.50
CA SER A 205 2.52 -14.07 -15.66
C SER A 205 3.31 -15.39 -15.52
N ASN A 206 2.67 -16.45 -15.02
CA ASN A 206 3.36 -17.74 -14.86
C ASN A 206 3.77 -18.33 -16.23
N GLU A 207 3.03 -18.02 -17.30
CA GLU A 207 3.46 -18.26 -18.68
C GLU A 207 4.83 -17.64 -18.99
N LEU A 208 5.01 -16.34 -18.72
CA LEU A 208 6.30 -15.68 -18.95
C LEU A 208 7.39 -16.24 -18.02
N TYR A 209 7.05 -16.49 -16.76
CA TYR A 209 7.97 -17.06 -15.77
C TYR A 209 8.56 -18.39 -16.22
N THR A 210 7.71 -19.32 -16.66
CA THR A 210 8.11 -20.68 -17.09
C THR A 210 8.89 -20.66 -18.40
N ALA A 211 8.52 -19.77 -19.33
CA ALA A 211 9.28 -19.57 -20.56
C ALA A 211 10.70 -19.04 -20.28
N LEU A 212 10.84 -18.07 -19.37
CA LEU A 212 12.15 -17.56 -18.95
C LEU A 212 12.99 -18.63 -18.22
N GLN A 213 12.36 -19.45 -17.37
CA GLN A 213 13.04 -20.59 -16.74
C GLN A 213 13.61 -21.56 -17.76
N THR A 214 12.82 -21.86 -18.80
CA THR A 214 13.24 -22.73 -19.91
C THR A 214 14.40 -22.10 -20.69
N ASP A 215 14.29 -20.82 -21.04
CA ASP A 215 15.33 -20.08 -21.77
C ASP A 215 16.66 -20.00 -21.01
N GLN A 216 16.58 -19.89 -19.69
CA GLN A 216 17.74 -19.77 -18.81
C GLN A 216 18.23 -21.11 -18.27
N ALA A 217 17.60 -22.24 -18.69
CA ALA A 217 17.90 -23.59 -18.21
C ALA A 217 17.94 -23.69 -16.67
N THR A 218 16.93 -23.12 -16.00
CA THR A 218 16.86 -23.08 -14.53
C THR A 218 15.50 -23.56 -14.02
N THR A 219 15.50 -24.19 -12.85
CA THR A 219 14.28 -24.49 -12.08
C THR A 219 14.04 -23.48 -10.95
N GLY A 220 15.01 -22.57 -10.72
CA GLY A 220 14.92 -21.48 -9.75
C GLY A 220 14.23 -20.25 -10.32
N ARG A 221 14.24 -19.13 -9.57
CA ARG A 221 13.62 -17.88 -10.00
C ARG A 221 14.34 -17.34 -11.25
N PRO A 222 13.64 -17.11 -12.38
CA PRO A 222 14.24 -16.58 -13.59
C PRO A 222 14.68 -15.13 -13.36
N VAL A 223 15.73 -14.73 -14.08
CA VAL A 223 16.34 -13.41 -13.99
C VAL A 223 15.96 -12.57 -15.20
N VAL A 224 15.63 -11.30 -14.99
CA VAL A 224 15.44 -10.33 -16.06
C VAL A 224 16.40 -9.15 -15.89
N SER A 225 16.76 -8.51 -17.00
CA SER A 225 17.60 -7.31 -16.96
C SER A 225 16.78 -6.08 -16.60
N LYS A 226 17.28 -5.26 -15.68
CA LYS A 226 16.65 -3.98 -15.35
C LYS A 226 16.55 -3.05 -16.54
N ALA A 227 17.59 -2.98 -17.35
CA ALA A 227 17.63 -2.11 -18.53
C ALA A 227 16.58 -2.51 -19.58
N VAL A 228 16.39 -3.82 -19.80
CA VAL A 228 15.37 -4.31 -20.73
C VAL A 228 13.98 -3.98 -20.24
N ILE A 229 13.68 -4.27 -18.97
CA ILE A 229 12.38 -3.97 -18.37
C ILE A 229 12.11 -2.45 -18.39
N ALA A 230 13.10 -1.62 -18.07
CA ALA A 230 12.98 -0.17 -18.18
C ALA A 230 12.61 0.27 -19.61
N SER A 231 13.26 -0.29 -20.63
CA SER A 231 12.91 0.00 -22.02
C SER A 231 11.50 -0.46 -22.39
N MET A 232 11.04 -1.61 -21.89
CA MET A 232 9.68 -2.11 -22.16
C MET A 232 8.59 -1.24 -21.52
N LEU A 233 8.89 -0.60 -20.40
CA LEU A 233 7.94 0.23 -19.65
C LEU A 233 7.93 1.69 -20.12
N SER A 234 8.84 2.09 -21.02
CA SER A 234 8.88 3.45 -21.56
C SER A 234 7.93 3.61 -22.74
N ASN A 235 7.47 4.85 -22.95
CA ASN A 235 6.62 5.22 -24.08
C ASN A 235 7.32 5.13 -25.44
N SER A 236 8.61 4.81 -25.46
CA SER A 236 9.48 4.70 -26.64
C SER A 236 9.79 3.26 -27.02
N TYR A 237 9.23 2.26 -26.33
CA TYR A 237 9.46 0.86 -26.66
C TYR A 237 8.97 0.55 -28.09
N ASN A 238 9.82 -0.11 -28.89
CA ASN A 238 9.41 -0.57 -30.22
C ASN A 238 8.54 -1.83 -30.08
N PRO A 239 7.22 -1.78 -30.40
CA PRO A 239 6.34 -2.95 -30.31
C PRO A 239 6.81 -4.12 -31.17
N GLU A 240 7.53 -3.89 -32.27
CA GLU A 240 8.03 -4.95 -33.17
C GLU A 240 9.07 -5.86 -32.50
N LEU A 241 9.72 -5.39 -31.43
CA LEU A 241 10.63 -6.23 -30.64
C LEU A 241 9.88 -7.27 -29.82
N GLY A 242 8.58 -7.08 -29.58
CA GLY A 242 7.73 -7.98 -28.79
C GLY A 242 8.39 -8.32 -27.46
N TRP A 243 8.60 -9.62 -27.21
CA TRP A 243 9.28 -10.13 -26.02
C TRP A 243 10.76 -10.46 -26.23
N ALA A 244 11.27 -10.35 -27.46
CA ALA A 244 12.59 -10.84 -27.84
C ALA A 244 13.74 -10.35 -26.94
N PRO A 245 13.78 -9.09 -26.47
CA PRO A 245 14.85 -8.61 -25.59
C PRO A 245 15.00 -9.35 -24.25
N LEU A 246 13.98 -10.09 -23.79
CA LEU A 246 14.05 -10.87 -22.56
C LEU A 246 14.56 -12.31 -22.75
N PHE A 247 14.70 -12.77 -23.99
CA PHE A 247 15.02 -14.16 -24.30
C PHE A 247 16.36 -14.28 -25.02
N ARG A 248 17.14 -15.31 -24.67
CA ARG A 248 18.35 -15.71 -25.40
C ARG A 248 18.01 -16.49 -26.66
N ASN A 249 16.91 -17.25 -26.62
CA ASN A 249 16.39 -18.01 -27.74
C ASN A 249 14.93 -17.60 -28.02
N ALA A 250 14.72 -16.94 -29.15
CA ALA A 250 13.41 -16.48 -29.58
C ALA A 250 12.36 -17.61 -29.75
N ALA A 251 12.78 -18.87 -29.94
CA ALA A 251 11.85 -20.00 -29.98
C ALA A 251 11.05 -20.16 -28.68
N ASN A 252 11.62 -19.75 -27.53
CA ASN A 252 10.96 -19.82 -26.21
C ASN A 252 9.84 -18.78 -26.03
N ILE A 253 9.76 -17.79 -26.93
CA ILE A 253 8.63 -16.87 -27.01
C ILE A 253 7.36 -17.64 -27.41
N ASN A 254 7.51 -18.73 -28.17
CA ASN A 254 6.44 -19.65 -28.55
C ASN A 254 5.22 -18.93 -29.15
N GLY A 255 5.49 -18.09 -30.15
CA GLY A 255 4.48 -17.34 -30.91
C GLY A 255 3.81 -16.18 -30.17
N LYS A 256 4.17 -15.92 -28.91
CA LYS A 256 3.60 -14.81 -28.11
C LYS A 256 4.23 -13.49 -28.48
N THR A 257 3.46 -12.59 -29.09
CA THR A 257 4.00 -11.35 -29.64
C THR A 257 3.42 -10.09 -29.03
N GLN A 258 2.23 -10.17 -28.41
CA GLN A 258 1.64 -9.02 -27.74
C GLN A 258 2.33 -8.77 -26.40
N VAL A 259 2.78 -7.52 -26.19
CA VAL A 259 3.39 -7.09 -24.93
C VAL A 259 2.31 -6.54 -24.00
N ASN A 260 2.05 -7.25 -22.91
CA ASN A 260 1.05 -6.87 -21.92
C ASN A 260 1.72 -6.25 -20.69
N ILE A 261 1.48 -4.96 -20.48
CA ILE A 261 1.98 -4.19 -19.35
C ILE A 261 0.81 -3.92 -18.41
N CYS A 262 0.80 -4.62 -17.28
CA CYS A 262 -0.16 -4.43 -16.20
C CYS A 262 0.42 -3.44 -15.20
N ARG A 263 -0.03 -2.18 -15.25
CA ARG A 263 0.45 -1.10 -14.40
C ARG A 263 -0.68 -0.45 -13.61
N ARG A 264 -0.33 0.42 -12.66
CA ARG A 264 -1.32 1.21 -11.93
C ARG A 264 -1.53 2.55 -12.64
N VAL A 265 -2.71 3.12 -12.46
CA VAL A 265 -3.04 4.48 -12.90
C VAL A 265 -2.14 5.54 -12.26
N ASN A 266 -2.06 6.71 -12.88
CA ASN A 266 -1.41 7.89 -12.29
C ASN A 266 -2.02 8.23 -10.91
N GLY A 267 -1.20 8.73 -9.99
CA GLY A 267 -1.53 8.88 -8.58
C GLY A 267 -1.25 7.63 -7.73
N SER A 268 -0.96 6.47 -8.34
CA SER A 268 -0.50 5.30 -7.59
C SER A 268 0.95 5.47 -7.14
N GLY A 269 1.23 5.30 -5.84
CA GLY A 269 2.60 5.36 -5.34
C GLY A 269 3.44 4.15 -5.77
N THR A 270 2.81 2.98 -5.99
CA THR A 270 3.45 1.84 -6.66
C THR A 270 3.90 2.21 -8.07
N GLN A 271 3.07 2.95 -8.82
CA GLN A 271 3.46 3.41 -10.16
C GLN A 271 4.55 4.47 -10.10
N THR A 272 4.43 5.44 -9.19
CA THR A 272 5.46 6.45 -8.97
C THR A 272 6.80 5.80 -8.59
N SER A 273 6.77 4.77 -7.75
CA SER A 273 7.96 3.96 -7.39
C SER A 273 8.53 3.25 -8.61
N ALA A 274 7.68 2.65 -9.46
CA ALA A 274 8.09 2.00 -10.70
C ALA A 274 8.73 3.00 -11.67
N ASN A 275 8.06 4.12 -11.93
CA ASN A 275 8.54 5.20 -12.77
C ASN A 275 9.89 5.72 -12.27
N ARG A 276 10.06 5.85 -10.96
CA ARG A 276 11.35 6.26 -10.38
C ARG A 276 12.43 5.19 -10.49
N PHE A 277 12.12 3.93 -10.19
CA PHE A 277 13.13 2.86 -10.14
C PHE A 277 13.59 2.39 -11.52
N TRP A 278 12.65 2.18 -12.44
CA TRP A 278 12.93 1.66 -13.77
C TRP A 278 13.33 2.76 -14.74
N LEU A 279 12.64 3.91 -14.70
CA LEU A 279 12.72 4.93 -15.74
C LEU A 279 13.48 6.18 -15.29
N GLU A 280 13.87 6.25 -14.02
CA GLU A 280 14.41 7.47 -13.39
C GLU A 280 13.50 8.70 -13.54
N TYR A 281 12.20 8.48 -13.79
CA TYR A 281 11.26 9.55 -14.09
C TYR A 281 11.11 10.51 -12.91
N GLY A 282 11.25 11.81 -13.20
CA GLY A 282 11.31 12.87 -12.19
C GLY A 282 12.62 12.96 -11.41
N ALA A 283 13.68 12.24 -11.81
CA ALA A 283 15.00 12.31 -11.17
C ALA A 283 15.97 13.26 -11.85
N ASN A 284 16.04 13.20 -13.16
CA ASN A 284 17.06 13.87 -13.97
C ASN A 284 16.57 14.04 -15.43
N GLY A 285 17.32 14.78 -16.23
CA GLY A 285 16.97 15.06 -17.62
C GLY A 285 17.16 13.90 -18.61
N GLY A 286 17.74 12.77 -18.18
CA GLY A 286 17.90 11.55 -18.97
C GLY A 286 16.82 10.49 -18.72
N ALA A 287 15.80 10.83 -17.94
CA ALA A 287 14.74 9.92 -17.57
C ALA A 287 13.87 9.49 -18.76
N LEU A 288 13.43 8.24 -18.76
CA LEU A 288 12.47 7.72 -19.73
C LEU A 288 11.04 8.10 -19.31
N THR A 289 10.22 8.47 -20.28
CA THR A 289 8.79 8.74 -20.03
C THR A 289 8.04 7.41 -19.90
N PRO A 290 7.23 7.21 -18.85
CA PRO A 290 6.42 5.99 -18.68
C PRO A 290 5.41 5.81 -19.81
N ALA A 291 5.22 4.58 -20.29
CA ALA A 291 4.14 4.24 -21.21
C ALA A 291 2.79 4.24 -20.49
N ASP A 292 1.77 4.87 -21.08
CA ASP A 292 0.41 4.91 -20.54
C ASP A 292 -0.61 4.31 -21.52
N ASN A 293 -1.86 4.11 -21.09
CA ASN A 293 -2.87 3.54 -21.98
C ASN A 293 -3.19 4.47 -23.15
N ALA A 294 -3.41 5.76 -22.87
CA ALA A 294 -3.92 6.72 -23.85
C ALA A 294 -2.95 6.99 -25.02
N GLY A 295 -1.64 6.96 -24.77
CA GLY A 295 -0.60 7.28 -25.73
C GLY A 295 0.15 6.07 -26.30
N ASN A 296 0.12 4.92 -25.62
CA ASN A 296 0.97 3.78 -26.01
C ASN A 296 0.22 2.45 -26.20
N SER A 297 -0.99 2.31 -25.68
CA SER A 297 -1.77 1.08 -25.85
C SER A 297 -2.50 1.07 -27.19
N ALA A 298 -2.45 -0.06 -27.90
CA ALA A 298 -3.30 -0.29 -29.07
C ALA A 298 -4.74 -0.68 -28.70
N PHE A 299 -5.02 -0.83 -27.40
CA PHE A 299 -6.29 -1.34 -26.87
C PHE A 299 -6.87 -0.41 -25.80
N PRO A 300 -8.21 -0.37 -25.66
CA PRO A 300 -8.87 0.29 -24.54
C PRO A 300 -8.34 -0.22 -23.19
N ASN A 301 -8.46 0.61 -22.15
CA ASN A 301 -8.06 0.28 -20.79
C ASN A 301 -8.96 -0.79 -20.14
N ASP A 302 -8.86 -2.02 -20.64
CA ASP A 302 -9.58 -3.20 -20.17
C ASP A 302 -8.59 -4.38 -20.15
N PHE A 303 -8.43 -5.01 -18.99
CA PHE A 303 -7.54 -6.15 -18.82
C PHE A 303 -7.96 -7.37 -19.64
N ASN A 304 -9.21 -7.43 -20.14
CA ASN A 304 -9.66 -8.48 -21.05
C ASN A 304 -8.88 -8.50 -22.36
N ASN A 305 -8.24 -7.39 -22.73
CA ASN A 305 -7.38 -7.30 -23.91
C ASN A 305 -5.99 -7.91 -23.72
N ALA A 306 -5.68 -8.47 -22.55
CA ALA A 306 -4.38 -9.13 -22.30
C ALA A 306 -4.29 -10.48 -23.03
N LEU A 307 -3.91 -10.44 -24.31
CA LEU A 307 -3.92 -11.55 -25.26
C LEU A 307 -2.48 -11.96 -25.66
N PRO A 308 -2.28 -13.17 -26.22
CA PRO A 308 -0.93 -13.67 -26.50
C PRO A 308 -0.33 -13.13 -27.81
N ASN A 309 -1.10 -12.97 -28.89
CA ASN A 309 -0.56 -12.84 -30.25
C ASN A 309 -1.30 -11.74 -31.05
N ALA A 310 -0.91 -10.49 -30.86
CA ALA A 310 -1.46 -9.37 -31.62
C ALA A 310 -0.39 -8.46 -32.24
N ASP A 311 0.90 -8.72 -32.01
CA ASP A 311 2.03 -7.86 -32.47
C ASP A 311 1.90 -6.39 -32.03
N LEU A 312 1.25 -6.15 -30.88
CA LEU A 312 0.91 -4.82 -30.36
C LEU A 312 1.23 -4.72 -28.87
N ILE A 313 1.16 -3.51 -28.32
CA ILE A 313 1.31 -3.25 -26.88
C ILE A 313 -0.08 -3.02 -26.26
N LEU A 314 -0.36 -3.73 -25.16
CA LEU A 314 -1.38 -3.36 -24.20
C LEU A 314 -0.71 -2.71 -23.00
N VAL A 315 -1.12 -1.48 -22.68
CA VAL A 315 -0.87 -0.88 -21.36
C VAL A 315 -2.19 -0.84 -20.61
N TYR A 316 -2.36 -1.72 -19.62
CA TYR A 316 -3.50 -1.67 -18.72
C TYR A 316 -3.15 -0.85 -17.48
N GLU A 317 -4.03 0.09 -17.12
CA GLU A 317 -3.89 0.97 -15.97
C GLU A 317 -5.00 0.70 -14.95
N GLY A 318 -4.65 -0.04 -13.89
CA GLY A 318 -5.57 -0.43 -12.82
C GLY A 318 -5.63 0.57 -11.65
N SER A 319 -6.83 0.80 -11.14
CA SER A 319 -7.07 1.68 -9.98
C SER A 319 -6.48 1.15 -8.68
N THR A 320 -6.36 -0.17 -8.53
CA THR A 320 -5.84 -0.86 -7.33
C THR A 320 -4.74 -1.87 -7.66
N THR A 321 -3.94 -2.28 -6.66
CA THR A 321 -2.97 -3.38 -6.82
C THR A 321 -3.67 -4.70 -7.18
N GLY A 322 -4.93 -4.88 -6.73
CA GLY A 322 -5.77 -6.01 -7.14
C GLY A 322 -5.96 -6.08 -8.65
N ASN A 323 -6.29 -4.95 -9.29
CA ASN A 323 -6.50 -4.92 -10.74
C ASN A 323 -5.23 -5.28 -11.55
N VAL A 324 -4.04 -4.90 -11.07
CA VAL A 324 -2.77 -5.32 -11.69
C VAL A 324 -2.59 -6.83 -11.61
N ARG A 325 -2.91 -7.42 -10.45
CA ARG A 325 -2.88 -8.88 -10.25
C ARG A 325 -3.92 -9.59 -11.12
N ASP A 326 -5.09 -9.00 -11.30
CA ASP A 326 -6.15 -9.53 -12.16
C ASP A 326 -5.73 -9.48 -13.63
N CYS A 327 -5.07 -8.40 -14.08
CA CYS A 327 -4.49 -8.31 -15.42
C CYS A 327 -3.40 -9.38 -15.66
N LEU A 328 -2.48 -9.57 -14.70
CA LEU A 328 -1.47 -10.63 -14.77
C LEU A 328 -2.10 -12.03 -14.83
N ALA A 329 -3.13 -12.26 -14.00
CA ALA A 329 -3.87 -13.51 -13.97
C ALA A 329 -4.64 -13.75 -15.28
N LYS A 330 -5.28 -12.72 -15.82
CA LYS A 330 -6.01 -12.78 -17.08
C LYS A 330 -5.09 -13.10 -18.26
N ALA A 331 -3.94 -12.42 -18.33
CA ALA A 331 -2.92 -12.73 -19.33
C ALA A 331 -2.52 -14.21 -19.26
N ASN A 332 -2.23 -14.71 -18.04
CA ASN A 332 -1.90 -16.12 -17.85
C ASN A 332 -3.03 -17.06 -18.30
N ASP A 333 -4.28 -16.79 -17.94
CA ASP A 333 -5.44 -17.60 -18.34
C ASP A 333 -5.63 -17.63 -19.87
N ASN A 334 -5.26 -16.56 -20.56
CA ASN A 334 -5.25 -16.46 -22.01
C ASN A 334 -3.99 -17.08 -22.66
N GLY A 335 -3.08 -17.66 -21.88
CA GLY A 335 -1.80 -18.18 -22.37
C GLY A 335 -0.83 -17.08 -22.82
N ALA A 336 -0.96 -15.86 -22.30
CA ALA A 336 -0.18 -14.69 -22.69
C ALA A 336 0.95 -14.36 -21.70
N PHE A 337 1.99 -13.73 -22.20
CA PHE A 337 3.02 -13.11 -21.38
C PHE A 337 2.53 -11.75 -20.88
N ALA A 338 2.85 -11.42 -19.63
CA ALA A 338 2.59 -10.12 -19.05
C ALA A 338 3.62 -9.76 -17.98
N ILE A 339 3.86 -8.46 -17.81
CA ILE A 339 4.68 -7.88 -16.75
C ILE A 339 3.87 -6.85 -15.96
N GLY A 340 4.21 -6.67 -14.70
CA GLY A 340 3.63 -5.65 -13.84
C GLY A 340 4.44 -5.44 -12.58
N HIS A 341 4.06 -4.45 -11.78
CA HIS A 341 4.77 -4.09 -10.55
C HIS A 341 3.83 -4.21 -9.36
N VAL A 342 4.26 -5.02 -8.39
CA VAL A 342 3.45 -5.36 -7.21
C VAL A 342 4.38 -5.39 -6.01
N SER A 343 3.90 -4.93 -4.86
CA SER A 343 4.61 -4.97 -3.59
C SER A 343 4.51 -6.34 -2.92
N LEU A 344 5.56 -6.73 -2.18
CA LEU A 344 5.79 -8.09 -1.69
C LEU A 344 4.84 -8.56 -0.58
N GLU A 345 3.97 -7.69 -0.05
CA GLU A 345 2.85 -8.10 0.82
C GLU A 345 1.79 -8.89 0.05
N ASN A 346 1.82 -8.84 -1.29
CA ASN A 346 0.99 -9.68 -2.14
C ASN A 346 1.70 -11.01 -2.38
N ALA A 347 1.10 -12.09 -1.87
CA ALA A 347 1.58 -13.44 -2.12
C ALA A 347 1.48 -13.81 -3.61
N GLU A 348 2.53 -14.47 -4.12
CA GLU A 348 2.55 -15.07 -5.45
C GLU A 348 1.41 -16.08 -5.61
N THR A 349 0.98 -16.32 -6.85
CA THR A 349 -0.09 -17.27 -7.14
C THR A 349 0.36 -18.28 -8.20
N ALA A 350 -0.48 -19.28 -8.50
CA ALA A 350 -0.24 -20.17 -9.63
C ALA A 350 -0.21 -19.43 -10.99
N LYS A 351 -0.82 -18.24 -11.07
CA LYS A 351 -0.99 -17.48 -12.32
C LYS A 351 0.07 -16.40 -12.52
N TRP A 352 0.77 -15.97 -11.48
CA TRP A 352 1.82 -14.95 -11.58
C TRP A 352 2.79 -15.06 -10.41
N LYS A 353 4.05 -14.70 -10.67
CA LYS A 353 5.18 -14.79 -9.75
C LYS A 353 6.12 -13.61 -9.96
N PHE A 354 7.01 -13.34 -9.01
CA PHE A 354 8.04 -12.31 -9.13
C PHE A 354 9.26 -12.82 -9.91
N ALA A 355 9.83 -12.03 -10.80
CA ALA A 355 11.15 -12.34 -11.38
C ALA A 355 12.28 -11.78 -10.51
N ALA A 356 13.48 -12.35 -10.62
CA ALA A 356 14.69 -11.73 -10.07
C ALA A 356 15.16 -10.60 -11.01
N ILE A 357 15.63 -9.49 -10.44
CA ILE A 357 16.08 -8.31 -11.19
C ILE A 357 17.60 -8.29 -11.15
N ASP A 358 18.26 -8.39 -12.31
CA ASP A 358 19.73 -8.45 -12.43
C ASP A 358 20.38 -9.48 -11.48
N GLY A 359 19.70 -10.61 -11.26
CA GLY A 359 20.14 -11.70 -10.38
C GLY A 359 19.71 -11.56 -8.91
N ALA A 360 19.16 -10.41 -8.51
CA ALA A 360 18.67 -10.19 -7.15
C ALA A 360 17.24 -10.72 -6.96
N ILE A 361 17.08 -11.67 -6.04
CA ILE A 361 15.77 -12.22 -5.70
C ILE A 361 14.99 -11.22 -4.83
N PRO A 362 13.74 -10.88 -5.18
CA PRO A 362 12.88 -10.03 -4.35
C PRO A 362 12.58 -10.74 -3.02
N SER A 363 13.12 -10.21 -1.93
CA SER A 363 12.83 -10.66 -0.57
C SER A 363 13.22 -9.59 0.45
N ARG A 364 12.58 -9.63 1.62
CA ARG A 364 12.96 -8.77 2.77
C ARG A 364 14.40 -8.99 3.20
N ASP A 365 14.87 -10.23 3.20
CA ASP A 365 16.25 -10.52 3.61
C ASP A 365 17.28 -9.97 2.63
N ASN A 366 17.03 -10.03 1.31
CA ASN A 366 17.91 -9.38 0.34
C ASN A 366 17.81 -7.85 0.38
N ALA A 367 16.61 -7.29 0.58
CA ALA A 367 16.40 -5.86 0.73
C ALA A 367 17.15 -5.29 1.95
N LYS A 368 17.00 -5.93 3.12
CA LYS A 368 17.70 -5.57 4.37
C LYS A 368 19.23 -5.57 4.22
N ARG A 369 19.76 -6.47 3.39
CA ARG A 369 21.20 -6.65 3.13
C ARG A 369 21.75 -5.72 2.04
N GLY A 370 20.89 -5.02 1.31
CA GLY A 370 21.31 -4.18 0.19
C GLY A 370 21.42 -4.90 -1.15
N PHE A 371 21.11 -6.20 -1.21
CA PHE A 371 21.21 -6.97 -2.45
C PHE A 371 20.01 -6.78 -3.38
N TYR A 372 18.90 -6.25 -2.88
CA TYR A 372 17.70 -5.98 -3.68
C TYR A 372 17.25 -4.54 -3.53
N ASP A 373 17.18 -3.82 -4.65
CA ASP A 373 17.14 -2.35 -4.68
C ASP A 373 15.76 -1.76 -4.98
N TYR A 374 14.79 -2.57 -5.39
CA TYR A 374 13.44 -2.07 -5.67
C TYR A 374 12.66 -1.89 -4.35
N VAL A 375 13.10 -0.91 -3.57
CA VAL A 375 12.67 -0.61 -2.21
C VAL A 375 12.49 0.90 -2.09
N PHE A 376 11.36 1.35 -1.54
CA PHE A 376 11.07 2.76 -1.34
C PHE A 376 10.64 3.05 0.09
N GLU A 377 11.05 4.21 0.59
CA GLU A 377 10.55 4.76 1.85
C GLU A 377 9.15 5.32 1.65
N SER A 378 8.21 4.79 2.44
CA SER A 378 6.85 5.30 2.54
C SER A 378 6.75 6.40 3.55
N THR A 379 5.91 7.39 3.27
CA THR A 379 5.69 8.54 4.14
C THR A 379 4.27 8.56 4.68
N VAL A 380 4.13 9.08 5.89
CA VAL A 380 2.87 9.63 6.38
C VAL A 380 3.02 11.14 6.45
N GLN A 381 2.01 11.83 5.95
CA GLN A 381 1.92 13.27 5.93
C GLN A 381 0.67 13.70 6.70
N VAL A 382 0.85 14.60 7.67
CA VAL A 382 -0.24 15.14 8.50
C VAL A 382 -0.67 16.47 7.88
N ALA A 383 -1.97 16.65 7.67
CA ALA A 383 -2.51 17.87 7.07
C ALA A 383 -2.24 19.09 7.96
N LYS A 384 -2.13 20.31 7.41
CA LYS A 384 -2.21 21.54 8.22
C LYS A 384 -3.63 21.80 8.71
N THR A 385 -4.57 21.59 7.80
CA THR A 385 -6.01 21.70 8.01
C THR A 385 -6.61 20.36 7.57
N GLY A 386 -7.17 19.62 8.53
CA GLY A 386 -7.75 18.29 8.30
C GLY A 386 -9.24 18.24 8.62
N ASN A 387 -9.77 17.05 8.90
CA ASN A 387 -11.13 16.87 9.42
C ASN A 387 -11.26 17.47 10.82
N SER A 388 -10.29 17.22 11.70
CA SER A 388 -10.29 17.71 13.08
C SER A 388 -8.88 17.92 13.63
N ALA A 389 -8.73 18.79 14.64
CA ALA A 389 -7.43 18.95 15.31
C ALA A 389 -7.00 17.68 16.07
N ALA A 390 -7.96 16.97 16.68
CA ALA A 390 -7.71 15.74 17.42
C ALA A 390 -7.27 14.59 16.50
N GLY A 391 -7.88 14.45 15.33
CA GLY A 391 -7.49 13.44 14.34
C GLY A 391 -6.08 13.66 13.81
N ARG A 392 -5.70 14.91 13.52
CA ARG A 392 -4.33 15.27 13.16
C ARG A 392 -3.32 14.96 14.27
N ALA A 393 -3.63 15.30 15.52
CA ALA A 393 -2.78 14.99 16.66
C ALA A 393 -2.61 13.47 16.85
N PHE A 394 -3.66 12.68 16.63
CA PHE A 394 -3.57 11.23 16.64
C PHE A 394 -2.65 10.71 15.54
N LEU A 395 -2.72 11.27 14.32
CA LEU A 395 -1.86 10.84 13.21
C LEU A 395 -0.37 11.10 13.45
N VAL A 396 -0.01 12.14 14.21
CA VAL A 396 1.39 12.36 14.64
C VAL A 396 1.87 11.17 15.49
N GLU A 397 1.09 10.71 16.45
CA GLU A 397 1.46 9.56 17.29
C GLU A 397 1.38 8.23 16.53
N PHE A 398 0.39 8.07 15.66
CA PHE A 398 0.31 6.93 14.74
C PHE A 398 1.58 6.82 13.88
N THR A 399 2.08 7.95 13.37
CA THR A 399 3.30 8.01 12.55
C THR A 399 4.51 7.49 13.33
N LYS A 400 4.67 7.88 14.60
CA LYS A 400 5.75 7.36 15.47
C LYS A 400 5.60 5.87 15.73
N ALA A 401 4.37 5.39 15.96
CA ALA A 401 4.10 3.98 16.17
C ALA A 401 4.39 3.13 14.91
N ALA A 402 4.13 3.67 13.72
CA ALA A 402 4.37 2.99 12.44
C ALA A 402 5.86 2.74 12.15
N GLN A 403 6.77 3.49 12.77
CA GLN A 403 8.21 3.37 12.59
C GLN A 403 8.83 2.16 13.32
N LYS A 404 8.13 1.58 14.29
CA LYS A 404 8.70 0.56 15.19
C LYS A 404 8.73 -0.83 14.56
N SER A 405 9.86 -1.51 14.67
CA SER A 405 10.04 -2.91 14.26
C SER A 405 9.12 -3.87 15.03
N THR A 406 8.92 -3.60 16.34
CA THR A 406 8.00 -4.38 17.18
C THR A 406 6.58 -4.35 16.65
N ASN A 407 6.18 -3.21 16.08
CA ASN A 407 4.83 -3.01 15.58
C ASN A 407 4.65 -3.68 14.22
N LEU A 408 5.64 -3.61 13.33
CA LEU A 408 5.64 -4.42 12.10
C LEU A 408 5.59 -5.93 12.40
N ASN A 409 6.24 -6.38 13.48
CA ASN A 409 6.21 -7.79 13.88
C ASN A 409 4.85 -8.26 14.44
N ALA A 410 4.01 -7.34 14.92
CA ALA A 410 2.67 -7.66 15.43
C ALA A 410 1.62 -7.79 14.30
N LEU A 411 1.97 -7.39 13.07
CA LEU A 411 1.09 -7.52 11.91
C LEU A 411 0.85 -8.99 11.54
N SER A 412 -0.19 -9.26 10.76
CA SER A 412 -0.40 -10.58 10.15
C SER A 412 0.79 -10.95 9.25
N ALA A 413 1.09 -12.25 9.14
CA ALA A 413 2.22 -12.74 8.34
C ALA A 413 2.20 -12.21 6.88
N ALA A 414 1.01 -12.07 6.28
CA ALA A 414 0.83 -11.50 4.94
C ALA A 414 1.33 -10.05 4.87
N ASN A 415 1.01 -9.23 5.87
CA ASN A 415 1.39 -7.81 5.91
C ASN A 415 2.88 -7.59 6.30
N GLN A 416 3.58 -8.63 6.76
CA GLN A 416 5.00 -8.53 7.12
C GLN A 416 5.95 -8.70 5.93
N ALA A 417 5.54 -9.42 4.88
CA ALA A 417 6.44 -9.90 3.83
C ALA A 417 7.06 -8.78 2.99
N GLY A 418 6.31 -7.72 2.72
CA GLY A 418 6.72 -6.61 1.85
C GLY A 418 7.21 -5.37 2.58
N VAL A 419 7.40 -5.41 3.90
CA VAL A 419 7.77 -4.23 4.69
C VAL A 419 9.01 -4.47 5.55
N MET A 420 9.75 -3.39 5.80
CA MET A 420 10.87 -3.33 6.73
C MET A 420 10.93 -1.96 7.37
N THR A 421 11.56 -1.85 8.54
CA THR A 421 11.71 -0.54 9.20
C THR A 421 12.77 0.30 8.52
N LEU A 422 12.68 1.61 8.74
CA LEU A 422 13.73 2.53 8.32
C LEU A 422 15.03 2.25 9.10
N PRO A 423 16.20 2.49 8.49
CA PRO A 423 17.49 2.39 9.19
C PRO A 423 17.60 3.31 10.41
N THR A 424 16.80 4.38 10.43
CA THR A 424 16.75 5.39 11.51
C THR A 424 15.64 5.13 12.52
N ALA A 425 14.91 4.01 12.41
CA ALA A 425 13.88 3.65 13.38
C ALA A 425 14.47 3.53 14.79
N ALA A 426 13.80 4.11 15.79
CA ALA A 426 14.34 4.26 17.15
C ALA A 426 14.62 2.92 17.85
N ASP A 427 13.91 1.85 17.48
CA ASP A 427 14.10 0.50 18.01
C ASP A 427 15.01 -0.38 17.15
N CYS A 428 15.60 0.19 16.08
CA CYS A 428 16.66 -0.44 15.30
C CYS A 428 18.03 0.02 15.79
N PRO A 429 18.82 -0.87 16.44
CA PRO A 429 20.16 -0.50 16.86
C PRO A 429 21.08 -0.32 15.64
N ALA A 430 22.11 0.51 15.80
CA ALA A 430 23.13 0.73 14.76
C ALA A 430 23.83 -0.58 14.34
N THR A 431 23.84 -1.58 15.21
CA THR A 431 24.37 -2.92 14.93
C THR A 431 23.37 -4.00 15.37
N PHE A 432 23.09 -4.95 14.48
CA PHE A 432 22.30 -6.15 14.75
C PHE A 432 22.73 -7.29 13.82
N THR A 433 22.59 -8.53 14.27
CA THR A 433 22.89 -9.71 13.45
C THR A 433 21.70 -10.02 12.55
N PHE A 434 21.95 -10.19 11.25
CA PHE A 434 20.90 -10.68 10.34
C PHE A 434 20.61 -12.14 10.65
N VAL A 435 19.36 -12.42 10.97
CA VAL A 435 18.84 -13.78 11.13
C VAL A 435 17.89 -14.03 9.97
N ALA A 436 18.05 -15.19 9.31
CA ALA A 436 17.17 -15.55 8.20
C ALA A 436 15.74 -15.69 8.72
N ALA A 437 14.77 -15.21 7.93
CA ALA A 437 13.39 -15.23 8.35
C ALA A 437 12.92 -16.65 8.73
N GLY A 438 12.22 -16.79 9.87
CA GLY A 438 11.66 -18.07 10.33
C GLY A 438 12.67 -19.03 10.99
N THR A 439 13.86 -18.57 11.37
CA THR A 439 14.84 -19.38 12.11
C THR A 439 14.80 -19.12 13.63
N ALA A 440 15.31 -20.07 14.43
CA ALA A 440 15.36 -19.93 15.88
C ALA A 440 16.21 -18.72 16.29
N GLY A 441 15.69 -17.87 17.18
CA GLY A 441 16.32 -16.61 17.58
C GLY A 441 15.92 -15.39 16.73
N GLU A 442 14.93 -15.52 15.84
CA GLU A 442 14.29 -14.36 15.18
C GLU A 442 13.65 -13.43 16.25
N THR A 443 14.01 -12.15 16.20
CA THR A 443 13.46 -11.06 16.99
C THR A 443 12.86 -10.01 16.05
N SER A 444 12.00 -9.12 16.55
CA SER A 444 11.47 -8.03 15.70
C SER A 444 12.58 -7.20 15.05
N VAL A 445 13.66 -6.96 15.81
CA VAL A 445 14.84 -6.21 15.36
C VAL A 445 15.52 -6.90 14.19
N ASN A 446 15.94 -8.16 14.32
CA ASN A 446 16.67 -8.84 13.24
C ASN A 446 15.77 -9.19 12.04
N LYS A 447 14.45 -9.24 12.26
CA LYS A 447 13.46 -9.53 11.23
C LYS A 447 13.17 -8.34 10.34
N PHE A 448 13.05 -7.13 10.89
CA PHE A 448 12.60 -5.94 10.17
C PHE A 448 13.64 -4.84 10.01
N CYS A 449 14.64 -4.72 10.89
CA CYS A 449 15.63 -3.66 10.75
C CYS A 449 16.44 -3.81 9.47
N GLY A 450 16.45 -2.75 8.67
CA GLY A 450 17.33 -2.58 7.53
C GLY A 450 18.53 -1.72 7.89
N ARG A 451 19.64 -1.91 7.19
CA ARG A 451 20.79 -0.99 7.25
C ARG A 451 20.88 -0.05 6.05
N VAL A 452 19.98 -0.22 5.09
CA VAL A 452 20.11 0.42 3.79
C VAL A 452 19.17 1.61 3.72
N THR A 453 19.77 2.80 3.73
CA THR A 453 19.08 4.00 3.29
C THR A 453 18.80 3.83 1.80
N ARG A 454 17.54 3.95 1.41
CA ARG A 454 17.09 3.78 0.03
C ARG A 454 16.46 5.08 -0.44
N PRO A 455 16.52 5.39 -1.74
CA PRO A 455 16.18 6.72 -2.24
C PRO A 455 14.81 7.18 -1.74
N ASN A 456 14.81 8.25 -0.94
CA ASN A 456 13.62 9.02 -0.64
C ASN A 456 13.49 10.09 -1.74
N PRO A 457 12.34 10.23 -2.42
CA PRO A 457 12.13 11.33 -3.38
C PRO A 457 12.24 12.73 -2.77
N ALA A 458 12.27 12.87 -1.43
CA ALA A 458 12.58 14.13 -0.74
C ALA A 458 14.07 14.51 -0.81
N ASP A 459 14.97 13.56 -1.08
CA ASP A 459 16.39 13.84 -1.30
C ASP A 459 16.58 14.22 -2.78
N LEU A 460 16.60 15.52 -3.03
CA LEU A 460 17.35 16.06 -4.16
C LEU A 460 18.79 15.55 -4.03
N LEU A 461 19.17 14.60 -4.89
CA LEU A 461 20.52 14.04 -5.07
C LEU A 461 21.10 13.24 -3.89
N THR A 462 20.79 11.94 -3.80
CA THR A 462 21.86 10.91 -3.76
C THR A 462 21.30 9.53 -4.10
N ILE A 463 21.56 9.04 -5.32
CA ILE A 463 21.66 7.60 -5.52
C ILE A 463 23.02 7.24 -4.92
N VAL A 464 23.03 6.78 -3.66
CA VAL A 464 24.25 6.18 -3.11
C VAL A 464 24.41 4.85 -3.83
N LYS A 465 25.38 4.81 -4.76
CA LYS A 465 25.84 3.58 -5.40
C LYS A 465 26.51 2.66 -4.38
#